data_AF-A0A955C032-F1
#
_entry.id   AF-A0A955C032-F1
#
_cell.length_a   1.000
_cell.length_b   1.000
_cell.length_c   1.000
_cell.angle_alpha   90.00
_cell.angle_beta   90.00
_cell.angle_gamma   90.00
#
_symmetry.space_group_name_H-M   'P 1'
#
loop_
_entity.id
_entity.type
_entity.pdbx_description
1 polymer ?
#
loop_
_entity_poly.entity_id
_entity_poly.type
_entity_poly.pdbx_seq_one_letter_code
_entity_poly.pdbx_strand_id
1 'polypeptide(L)'
;MDELSQAIAVLREAEKRLQQLLRSVATSGNYDTLARITEWARAVGEMTVRGQPPARSNLATINSRPSHRAAKAYPQFFRSNSDLVKVAWSKKERAEYKHKAPYRIIPALAKAILRRTETGRRFTTDQVFPLVNPDDRSETPSYQGYVALAWLKHLGLVKQSGRSGYSVPDRGQLEKAVSTAWDQLPELS
;
A
#
# COMPACT_ATOMS: atom_id res chain seq x y z
N MET A 1 15.34 40.31 9.17
CA MET A 1 14.50 39.38 8.38
C MET A 1 13.88 38.41 9.36
N ASP A 2 12.59 38.14 9.22
CA ASP A 2 11.87 37.17 10.05
C ASP A 2 12.35 35.74 9.73
N GLU A 3 12.66 34.97 10.77
CA GLU A 3 13.25 33.62 10.68
C GLU A 3 12.29 32.66 9.94
N LEU A 4 10.98 32.84 10.11
CA LEU A 4 9.96 32.08 9.40
C LEU A 4 9.95 32.40 7.90
N SER A 5 10.08 33.67 7.54
CA SER A 5 10.22 34.12 6.15
C SER A 5 11.46 33.53 5.48
N GLN A 6 12.58 33.43 6.22
CA GLN A 6 13.80 32.78 5.73
C GLN A 6 13.62 31.27 5.54
N ALA A 7 12.93 30.58 6.46
CA ALA A 7 12.61 29.15 6.33
C ALA A 7 11.70 28.87 5.12
N ILE A 8 10.68 29.70 4.88
CA ILE A 8 9.79 29.58 3.70
C ILE A 8 10.59 29.77 2.40
N ALA A 9 11.53 30.71 2.36
CA ALA A 9 12.38 30.92 1.20
C ALA A 9 13.26 29.70 0.88
N VAL A 10 13.84 29.06 1.92
CA VAL A 10 14.63 27.83 1.77
C VAL A 10 13.76 26.69 1.21
N LEU A 11 12.54 26.52 1.72
CA LEU A 11 11.63 25.48 1.23
C LEU A 11 11.21 25.69 -0.23
N ARG A 12 10.94 26.94 -0.64
CA ARG A 12 10.60 27.27 -2.05
C ARG A 12 11.76 27.00 -3.00
N GLU A 13 12.98 27.32 -2.59
CA GLU A 13 14.18 27.03 -3.38
C GLU A 13 14.40 25.51 -3.51
N ALA A 14 14.19 24.75 -2.43
CA ALA A 14 14.26 23.29 -2.46
C ALA A 14 13.21 22.68 -3.41
N GLU A 15 11.97 23.17 -3.37
CA GLU A 15 10.90 22.74 -4.28
C GLU A 15 11.29 23.00 -5.75
N LYS A 16 11.81 24.19 -6.08
CA LYS A 16 12.24 24.54 -7.43
C LYS A 16 13.34 23.62 -7.95
N ARG A 17 14.32 23.26 -7.11
CA ARG A 17 15.39 22.30 -7.47
C ARG A 17 14.85 20.89 -7.69
N LEU A 18 13.91 20.44 -6.86
CA LEU A 18 13.26 19.13 -7.03
C LEU A 18 12.47 19.07 -8.35
N GLN A 19 11.76 20.13 -8.73
CA GLN A 19 11.06 20.21 -10.02
C GLN A 19 12.03 20.16 -11.21
N GLN A 20 13.20 20.80 -11.12
CA GLN A 20 14.23 20.72 -12.15
C GLN A 20 14.80 19.30 -12.27
N LEU A 21 15.08 18.64 -11.15
CA LEU A 21 15.53 17.24 -11.14
C LEU A 21 14.49 16.29 -11.73
N LEU A 22 13.20 16.48 -11.46
CA LEU A 22 12.13 15.67 -12.07
C LEU A 22 12.15 15.76 -13.60
N ARG A 23 12.33 16.96 -14.17
CA ARG A 23 12.42 17.15 -15.63
C ARG A 23 13.64 16.44 -16.23
N SER A 24 14.79 16.51 -15.55
CA SER A 24 16.01 15.81 -15.97
C SER A 24 15.84 14.29 -15.90
N VAL A 25 15.34 13.76 -14.79
CA VAL A 25 15.17 12.32 -14.57
C VAL A 25 14.09 11.70 -15.46
N ALA A 26 13.06 12.48 -15.84
CA ALA A 26 12.06 12.02 -16.80
C ALA A 26 12.67 11.69 -18.18
N THR A 27 13.78 12.32 -18.56
CA THR A 27 14.46 12.04 -19.83
C THR A 27 15.40 10.83 -19.78
N SER A 28 15.84 10.40 -18.60
CA SER A 28 16.80 9.29 -18.44
C SER A 28 16.15 7.92 -18.25
N GLY A 29 14.82 7.83 -18.16
CA GLY A 29 14.09 6.56 -18.03
C GLY A 29 14.28 5.85 -16.68
N ASN A 30 14.87 6.50 -15.68
CA ASN A 30 15.07 5.93 -14.34
C ASN A 30 13.84 6.18 -13.45
N TYR A 31 12.83 5.31 -13.60
CA TYR A 31 11.54 5.43 -12.92
C TYR A 31 11.61 5.30 -11.39
N ASP A 32 12.55 4.52 -10.85
CA ASP A 32 12.72 4.38 -9.39
C ASP A 32 13.21 5.70 -8.76
N THR A 33 14.13 6.38 -9.43
CA THR A 33 14.62 7.70 -9.00
C THR A 33 13.53 8.76 -9.14
N LEU A 34 12.75 8.71 -10.22
CA LEU A 34 11.62 9.61 -10.44
C LEU A 34 10.56 9.50 -9.32
N ALA A 35 10.23 8.27 -8.90
CA ALA A 35 9.26 8.03 -7.84
C ALA A 35 9.72 8.64 -6.50
N ARG A 36 11.00 8.46 -6.13
CA ARG A 36 11.56 9.01 -4.88
C ARG A 36 11.60 10.53 -4.88
N ILE A 37 12.01 11.15 -6.00
CA ILE A 37 12.04 12.63 -6.10
C ILE A 37 10.62 13.20 -6.05
N THR A 38 9.64 12.52 -6.63
CA THR A 38 8.23 12.94 -6.58
C THR A 38 7.68 12.91 -5.15
N GLU A 39 8.03 11.89 -4.36
CA GLU A 39 7.66 11.80 -2.95
C GLU A 39 8.25 12.97 -2.13
N TRP A 40 9.51 13.29 -2.34
CA TRP A 40 10.16 14.44 -1.68
C TRP A 40 9.55 15.78 -2.09
N ALA A 41 9.26 15.99 -3.38
CA ALA A 41 8.65 17.22 -3.87
C ALA A 41 7.27 17.45 -3.21
N ARG A 42 6.48 16.39 -3.03
CA ARG A 42 5.19 16.47 -2.35
C ARG A 42 5.34 16.85 -0.88
N ALA A 43 6.27 16.23 -0.16
CA ALA A 43 6.51 16.53 1.26
C ALA A 43 6.93 17.99 1.45
N VAL A 44 7.80 18.53 0.59
CA VAL A 44 8.22 19.94 0.63
C VAL A 44 7.06 20.89 0.31
N GLY A 45 6.22 20.57 -0.69
CA GLY A 45 5.04 21.36 -1.03
C GLY A 45 3.99 21.42 0.09
N GLU A 46 3.81 20.34 0.84
CA GLU A 46 2.92 20.33 2.01
C GLU A 46 3.46 21.22 3.15
N MET A 47 4.78 21.29 3.31
CA MET A 47 5.43 22.16 4.30
C MET A 47 5.35 23.64 3.94
N THR A 48 5.39 24.01 2.65
CA THR A 48 5.26 25.41 2.21
C THR A 48 3.84 25.96 2.36
N VAL A 49 2.81 25.12 2.19
CA VAL A 49 1.40 25.50 2.33
C VAL A 49 1.00 25.77 3.79
N ARG A 50 1.57 25.03 4.76
CA ARG A 50 1.27 25.22 6.19
C ARG A 50 1.85 26.49 6.81
N GLY A 51 2.75 27.19 6.13
CA GLY A 51 3.38 28.43 6.60
C GLY A 51 2.64 29.72 6.24
N GLN A 52 1.49 29.65 5.58
CA GLN A 52 0.75 30.82 5.10
C GLN A 52 -0.52 31.05 5.95
N PRO A 53 -0.70 32.22 6.60
CA PRO A 53 -1.97 32.52 7.27
C PRO A 53 -3.10 32.52 6.23
N PRO A 54 -4.27 31.91 6.52
CA PRO A 54 -5.31 31.73 5.52
C PRO A 54 -5.84 33.09 5.07
N ALA A 55 -5.57 33.43 3.80
CA ALA A 55 -6.27 34.52 3.14
C ALA A 55 -7.74 34.12 3.02
N ARG A 56 -8.59 34.83 3.76
CA ARG A 56 -10.04 34.79 3.63
C ARG A 56 -10.42 35.10 2.18
N SER A 57 -10.95 34.12 1.47
CA SER A 57 -11.78 34.36 0.30
C SER A 57 -13.13 33.70 0.56
N ASN A 58 -14.06 34.52 1.04
CA ASN A 58 -15.48 34.26 0.96
C ASN A 58 -16.00 34.83 -0.37
N LEU A 59 -17.08 34.22 -0.87
CA LEU A 59 -17.85 34.43 -2.11
C LEU A 59 -17.49 33.36 -3.17
N ALA A 60 -18.36 32.43 -3.57
CA ALA A 60 -19.81 32.43 -3.57
C ALA A 60 -20.41 31.02 -3.47
N THR A 61 -21.52 30.94 -2.75
CA THR A 61 -22.51 29.86 -2.74
C THR A 61 -23.14 29.71 -4.12
N ILE A 62 -22.81 28.66 -4.89
CA ILE A 62 -23.71 28.07 -5.90
C ILE A 62 -23.43 26.56 -5.98
N ASN A 63 -24.46 25.76 -5.70
CA ASN A 63 -24.58 24.31 -5.88
C ASN A 63 -23.70 23.42 -5.00
N SER A 64 -24.18 23.16 -3.78
CA SER A 64 -23.91 21.91 -3.07
C SER A 64 -24.44 20.72 -3.88
N ARG A 65 -23.68 20.33 -4.91
CA ARG A 65 -23.76 18.99 -5.50
C ARG A 65 -23.46 17.99 -4.38
N PRO A 66 -24.17 16.85 -4.32
CA PRO A 66 -23.98 15.85 -3.28
C PRO A 66 -22.50 15.53 -3.19
N SER A 67 -21.97 15.57 -1.96
CA SER A 67 -20.56 15.35 -1.70
C SER A 67 -20.11 14.09 -2.43
N HIS A 68 -19.15 14.24 -3.32
CA HIS A 68 -18.43 13.11 -3.87
C HIS A 68 -17.93 12.32 -2.65
N ARG A 69 -18.55 11.16 -2.36
CA ARG A 69 -18.04 10.18 -1.40
C ARG A 69 -16.54 10.11 -1.63
N ALA A 70 -15.75 10.39 -0.59
CA ALA A 70 -14.29 10.30 -0.66
C ALA A 70 -13.94 9.01 -1.42
N ALA A 71 -13.25 9.15 -2.55
CA ALA A 71 -13.01 8.04 -3.45
C ALA A 71 -12.36 6.91 -2.64
N LYS A 72 -13.02 5.75 -2.56
CA LYS A 72 -12.51 4.61 -1.78
C LYS A 72 -11.10 4.28 -2.28
N ALA A 73 -10.13 4.24 -1.37
CA ALA A 73 -8.80 3.77 -1.69
C ALA A 73 -8.86 2.26 -1.96
N TYR A 74 -8.48 1.85 -3.17
CA TYR A 74 -8.34 0.44 -3.55
C TYR A 74 -6.88 -0.01 -3.42
N PRO A 75 -6.63 -1.31 -3.16
CA PRO A 75 -7.62 -2.37 -2.92
C PRO A 75 -8.20 -2.32 -1.50
N GLN A 76 -9.41 -2.85 -1.34
CA GLN A 76 -10.05 -3.06 -0.04
C GLN A 76 -10.10 -4.57 0.27
N PHE A 77 -10.09 -4.92 1.55
CA PHE A 77 -10.14 -6.30 2.00
C PHE A 77 -11.28 -6.46 3.00
N PHE A 78 -12.02 -7.55 2.86
CA PHE A 78 -13.16 -7.89 3.69
C PHE A 78 -13.13 -9.37 4.04
N ARG A 79 -13.86 -9.74 5.08
CA ARG A 79 -14.26 -11.11 5.36
C ARG A 79 -15.61 -11.37 4.70
N SER A 80 -15.81 -12.57 4.16
CA SER A 80 -17.12 -13.04 3.69
C SER A 80 -17.22 -14.51 4.06
N ASN A 81 -17.98 -14.81 5.11
CA ASN A 81 -17.96 -16.13 5.74
C ASN A 81 -16.54 -16.53 6.17
N SER A 82 -16.01 -17.61 5.60
CA SER A 82 -14.66 -18.10 5.80
C SER A 82 -13.67 -17.65 4.72
N ASP A 83 -14.02 -16.69 3.86
CA ASP A 83 -13.16 -16.21 2.78
C ASP A 83 -12.63 -14.80 3.03
N LEU A 84 -11.36 -14.60 2.66
CA LEU A 84 -10.77 -13.28 2.42
C LEU A 84 -11.22 -12.79 1.04
N VAL A 85 -11.86 -11.62 1.00
CA VAL A 85 -12.29 -10.98 -0.24
C VAL A 85 -11.48 -9.72 -0.49
N LYS A 86 -10.68 -9.71 -1.56
CA LYS A 86 -10.05 -8.51 -2.08
C LYS A 86 -10.95 -7.87 -3.12
N VAL A 87 -11.40 -6.64 -2.86
CA VAL A 87 -12.13 -5.79 -3.80
C VAL A 87 -11.17 -4.81 -4.44
N ALA A 88 -11.12 -4.76 -5.77
CA ALA A 88 -10.25 -3.87 -6.52
C ALA A 88 -10.97 -3.26 -7.72
N TRP A 89 -10.46 -2.15 -8.25
CA TRP A 89 -11.05 -1.45 -9.38
C TRP A 89 -10.49 -1.97 -10.72
N SER A 90 -11.35 -2.48 -11.59
CA SER A 90 -11.00 -2.91 -12.95
C SER A 90 -10.93 -1.68 -13.85
N LYS A 91 -9.76 -1.40 -14.42
CA LYS A 91 -9.63 -0.30 -15.41
C LYS A 91 -10.36 -0.61 -16.72
N LYS A 92 -10.38 -1.88 -17.13
CA LYS A 92 -10.99 -2.35 -18.38
C LYS A 92 -12.51 -2.27 -18.31
N GLU A 93 -13.08 -2.82 -17.25
CA GLU A 93 -14.54 -2.91 -17.07
C GLU A 93 -15.11 -1.69 -16.34
N ARG A 94 -14.25 -0.83 -15.79
CA ARG A 94 -14.63 0.33 -14.96
C ARG A 94 -15.61 -0.06 -13.85
N ALA A 95 -15.34 -1.21 -13.23
CA ALA A 95 -16.17 -1.81 -12.19
C ALA A 95 -15.30 -2.41 -11.08
N GLU A 96 -15.90 -2.63 -9.92
CA GLU A 96 -15.26 -3.39 -8.84
C GLU A 96 -15.21 -4.88 -9.19
N TYR A 97 -14.05 -5.50 -9.03
CA TYR A 97 -13.87 -6.95 -9.15
C TYR A 97 -13.42 -7.54 -7.81
N LYS A 98 -13.84 -8.79 -7.58
CA LYS A 98 -13.61 -9.52 -6.32
C LYS A 98 -12.68 -10.71 -6.57
N HIS A 99 -11.67 -10.86 -5.71
CA HIS A 99 -10.90 -12.10 -5.61
C HIS A 99 -11.07 -12.69 -4.22
N LYS A 100 -11.29 -14.01 -4.17
CA LYS A 100 -11.50 -14.75 -2.93
C LYS A 100 -10.33 -15.67 -2.62
N ALA A 101 -10.02 -15.82 -1.34
CA ALA A 101 -9.11 -16.84 -0.84
C ALA A 101 -9.68 -17.42 0.47
N PRO A 102 -9.78 -18.76 0.61
CA PRO A 102 -10.24 -19.37 1.86
C PRO A 102 -9.34 -19.01 3.04
N TYR A 103 -9.92 -18.83 4.22
CA TYR A 103 -9.21 -18.47 5.45
C TYR A 103 -8.01 -19.37 5.71
N ARG A 104 -8.16 -20.69 5.51
CA ARG A 104 -7.10 -21.69 5.70
C ARG A 104 -5.80 -21.40 4.94
N ILE A 105 -5.87 -20.67 3.83
CA ILE A 105 -4.69 -20.29 3.03
C ILE A 105 -3.83 -19.25 3.75
N ILE A 106 -4.44 -18.41 4.59
CA ILE A 106 -3.76 -17.32 5.30
C ILE A 106 -2.74 -17.85 6.32
N PRO A 107 -3.09 -18.71 7.31
CA PRO A 107 -2.12 -19.25 8.24
C PRO A 107 -1.13 -20.19 7.54
N ALA A 108 -1.54 -20.90 6.48
CA ALA A 108 -0.63 -21.72 5.67
C ALA A 108 0.45 -20.85 5.01
N LEU A 109 0.06 -19.70 4.44
CA LEU A 109 0.98 -18.73 3.87
C LEU A 109 1.93 -18.15 4.94
N ALA A 110 1.41 -17.73 6.09
CA ALA A 110 2.22 -17.19 7.18
C ALA A 110 3.30 -18.20 7.64
N LYS A 111 2.93 -19.47 7.83
CA LYS A 111 3.87 -20.55 8.16
C LYS A 111 4.91 -20.77 7.06
N ALA A 112 4.49 -20.80 5.80
CA ALA A 112 5.41 -20.94 4.68
C ALA A 112 6.42 -19.78 4.62
N ILE A 113 5.98 -18.55 4.83
CA ILE A 113 6.85 -17.37 4.92
C ILE A 113 7.84 -17.51 6.09
N LEU A 114 7.39 -17.92 7.28
CA LEU A 114 8.27 -18.05 8.45
C LEU A 114 9.38 -19.07 8.22
N ARG A 115 9.06 -20.22 7.61
CA ARG A 115 10.04 -21.26 7.22
C ARG A 115 11.08 -20.75 6.21
N ARG A 116 10.69 -19.87 5.29
CA ARG A 116 11.62 -19.31 4.29
C ARG A 116 12.43 -18.13 4.80
N THR A 117 12.00 -17.49 5.87
CA THR A 117 12.65 -16.29 6.40
C THR A 117 13.60 -16.57 7.55
N GLU A 118 13.91 -17.83 7.90
CA GLU A 118 14.67 -18.26 9.11
C GLU A 118 15.86 -17.38 9.49
N THR A 119 16.61 -16.84 8.53
CA THR A 119 17.80 -16.01 8.74
C THR A 119 17.56 -14.50 8.63
N GLY A 120 16.31 -14.03 8.72
CA GLY A 120 15.95 -12.61 8.49
C GLY A 120 16.07 -12.17 7.03
N ARG A 121 16.27 -13.14 6.12
CA ARG A 121 16.44 -12.90 4.69
C ARG A 121 15.10 -12.58 4.02
N ARG A 122 15.20 -11.88 2.90
CA ARG A 122 14.08 -11.68 1.98
C ARG A 122 13.62 -13.02 1.41
N PHE A 123 12.34 -13.13 1.06
CA PHE A 123 11.78 -14.27 0.36
C PHE A 123 11.16 -13.86 -0.97
N THR A 124 11.16 -14.75 -1.97
CA THR A 124 10.41 -14.57 -3.22
C THR A 124 9.12 -15.39 -3.20
N THR A 125 8.19 -15.08 -4.10
CA THR A 125 6.95 -15.83 -4.26
C THR A 125 7.22 -17.28 -4.65
N ASP A 126 8.23 -17.52 -5.49
CA ASP A 126 8.60 -18.86 -5.95
C ASP A 126 9.17 -19.75 -4.83
N GLN A 127 9.66 -19.15 -3.75
CA GLN A 127 10.11 -19.90 -2.56
C GLN A 127 8.95 -20.30 -1.65
N VAL A 128 7.83 -19.59 -1.72
CA VAL A 128 6.67 -19.76 -0.85
C VAL A 128 5.56 -20.56 -1.54
N PHE A 129 5.43 -20.41 -2.86
CA PHE A 129 4.46 -21.12 -3.68
C PHE A 129 5.07 -22.38 -4.33
N PRO A 130 4.26 -23.41 -4.59
CA PRO A 130 2.84 -23.48 -4.27
C PRO A 130 2.56 -23.71 -2.79
N LEU A 131 1.40 -23.23 -2.33
CA LEU A 131 0.91 -23.54 -0.98
C LEU A 131 0.23 -24.91 -1.01
N VAL A 132 0.47 -25.70 0.02
CA VAL A 132 -0.16 -27.00 0.20
C VAL A 132 -1.25 -26.88 1.25
N ASN A 133 -2.44 -27.37 0.93
CA ASN A 133 -3.53 -27.43 1.88
C ASN A 133 -3.17 -28.41 3.01
N PRO A 134 -3.21 -27.99 4.29
CA PRO A 134 -2.86 -28.87 5.41
C PRO A 134 -3.78 -30.09 5.55
N ASP A 135 -5.04 -29.99 5.10
CA ASP A 135 -6.06 -31.02 5.34
C ASP A 135 -5.90 -32.23 4.40
N ASP A 136 -5.70 -31.98 3.10
CA ASP A 136 -5.73 -33.00 2.05
C ASP A 136 -4.42 -33.07 1.23
N ARG A 137 -3.42 -32.24 1.58
CA ARG A 137 -2.15 -32.07 0.86
C ARG A 137 -2.30 -31.66 -0.62
N SER A 138 -3.48 -31.21 -1.03
CA SER A 138 -3.71 -30.68 -2.38
C SER A 138 -2.99 -29.35 -2.57
N GLU A 139 -2.65 -29.06 -3.82
CA GLU A 139 -2.08 -27.78 -4.20
C GLU A 139 -3.16 -26.69 -4.16
N THR A 140 -2.87 -25.61 -3.45
CA THR A 140 -3.73 -24.43 -3.44
C THR A 140 -3.56 -23.64 -4.74
N PRO A 141 -4.64 -23.27 -5.44
CA PRO A 141 -4.57 -22.40 -6.59
C PRO A 141 -3.79 -21.11 -6.28
N SER A 142 -2.74 -20.82 -7.06
CA SER A 142 -1.78 -19.75 -6.72
C SER A 142 -2.43 -18.38 -6.54
N TYR A 143 -3.51 -18.10 -7.28
CA TYR A 143 -4.23 -16.82 -7.16
C TYR A 143 -4.75 -16.57 -5.73
N GLN A 144 -5.15 -17.61 -5.00
CA GLN A 144 -5.62 -17.49 -3.61
C GLN A 144 -4.47 -17.08 -2.69
N GLY A 145 -3.29 -17.67 -2.91
CA GLY A 145 -2.06 -17.29 -2.24
C GLY A 145 -1.68 -15.83 -2.47
N TYR A 146 -1.82 -15.32 -3.70
CA TYR A 146 -1.55 -13.91 -4.02
C TYR A 146 -2.55 -12.95 -3.37
N VAL A 147 -3.81 -13.34 -3.21
CA VAL A 147 -4.81 -12.54 -2.47
C VAL A 147 -4.40 -12.39 -1.00
N ALA A 148 -4.04 -13.50 -0.35
CA ALA A 148 -3.55 -13.49 1.03
C ALA A 148 -2.26 -12.66 1.17
N LEU A 149 -1.28 -12.84 0.28
CA LEU A 149 -0.03 -12.06 0.29
C LEU A 149 -0.29 -10.55 0.11
N ALA A 150 -1.22 -10.18 -0.78
CA ALA A 150 -1.60 -8.79 -0.99
C ALA A 150 -2.24 -8.18 0.26
N TRP A 151 -3.02 -8.95 1.01
CA TRP A 151 -3.60 -8.52 2.28
C TRP A 151 -2.54 -8.32 3.37
N LEU A 152 -1.62 -9.28 3.55
CA LEU A 152 -0.49 -9.13 4.48
C LEU A 152 0.36 -7.89 4.16
N LYS A 153 0.55 -7.60 2.87
CA LYS A 153 1.24 -6.39 2.41
C LYS A 153 0.47 -5.12 2.74
N HIS A 154 -0.85 -5.12 2.54
CA HIS A 154 -1.71 -3.99 2.87
C HIS A 154 -1.65 -3.63 4.36
N LEU A 155 -1.56 -4.65 5.23
CA LEU A 155 -1.42 -4.48 6.67
C LEU A 155 0.00 -4.11 7.13
N GLY A 156 0.99 -4.13 6.23
CA GLY A 156 2.40 -3.91 6.58
C GLY A 156 3.06 -5.09 7.32
N LEU A 157 2.38 -6.23 7.44
CA LEU A 157 2.94 -7.46 8.01
C LEU A 157 3.98 -8.11 7.09
N VAL A 158 3.89 -7.81 5.79
CA VAL A 158 4.89 -8.12 4.78
C VAL A 158 5.26 -6.86 4.02
N LYS A 159 6.55 -6.60 3.83
CA LYS A 159 7.05 -5.45 3.05
C LYS A 159 7.66 -5.94 1.73
N GLN A 160 7.26 -5.33 0.62
CA GLN A 160 7.85 -5.61 -0.68
C GLN A 160 9.11 -4.74 -0.87
N SER A 161 10.24 -5.35 -1.22
CA SER A 161 11.51 -4.68 -1.50
C SER A 161 11.78 -4.68 -3.02
N GLY A 162 11.02 -3.87 -3.77
CA GLY A 162 11.14 -3.80 -5.23
C GLY A 162 10.97 -5.18 -5.90
N ARG A 163 11.93 -5.53 -6.77
CA ARG A 163 12.02 -6.85 -7.42
C ARG A 163 12.79 -7.89 -6.59
N SER A 164 13.41 -7.48 -5.49
CA SER A 164 14.24 -8.36 -4.63
C SER A 164 13.43 -9.25 -3.69
N GLY A 165 12.10 -9.25 -3.81
CA GLY A 165 11.20 -10.06 -2.99
C GLY A 165 10.59 -9.29 -1.83
N TYR A 166 10.35 -10.01 -0.73
CA TYR A 166 9.54 -9.58 0.39
C TYR A 166 10.28 -9.81 1.71
N SER A 167 9.94 -9.05 2.76
CA SER A 167 10.44 -9.24 4.12
C SER A 167 9.31 -9.17 5.13
N VAL A 168 9.53 -9.77 6.30
CA VAL A 168 8.61 -9.72 7.44
C VAL A 168 9.25 -8.83 8.50
N PRO A 169 8.68 -7.66 8.85
CA PRO A 169 9.28 -6.74 9.81
C PRO A 169 9.42 -7.33 11.21
N ASP A 170 8.39 -8.03 11.70
CA ASP A 170 8.38 -8.70 12.99
C ASP A 170 7.97 -10.17 12.79
N ARG A 171 8.98 -11.05 12.75
CA ARG A 171 8.78 -12.47 12.51
C ARG A 171 8.18 -13.19 13.71
N GLY A 172 8.56 -12.78 14.93
CA GLY A 172 8.10 -13.41 16.16
C GLY A 172 6.60 -13.18 16.40
N GLN A 173 6.05 -12.10 15.84
CA GLN A 173 4.63 -11.76 15.98
C GLN A 173 3.79 -12.09 14.74
N LEU A 174 4.36 -12.61 13.64
CA LEU A 174 3.61 -12.71 12.37
C LEU A 174 2.33 -13.54 12.49
N GLU A 175 2.38 -14.75 13.04
CA GLU A 175 1.18 -15.61 13.16
C GLU A 175 0.10 -14.97 14.04
N LYS A 176 0.51 -14.39 15.18
CA LYS A 176 -0.41 -13.70 16.09
C LYS A 176 -1.03 -12.48 15.42
N ALA A 177 -0.22 -11.65 14.77
CA ALA A 177 -0.69 -10.45 14.08
C ALA A 177 -1.65 -10.79 12.93
N VAL A 178 -1.41 -11.88 12.20
CA VAL A 178 -2.29 -12.41 11.17
C VAL A 178 -3.65 -12.82 11.74
N SER A 179 -3.67 -13.58 12.85
CA SER A 179 -4.91 -13.98 13.51
C SER A 179 -5.70 -12.75 13.97
N THR A 180 -5.05 -11.82 14.69
CA THR A 180 -5.70 -10.59 15.16
C THR A 180 -6.25 -9.77 14.00
N ALA A 181 -5.50 -9.63 12.91
CA ALA A 181 -5.95 -8.86 11.76
C ALA A 181 -7.14 -9.52 11.04
N TRP A 182 -7.21 -10.85 11.04
CA TRP A 182 -8.35 -11.58 10.49
C TRP A 182 -9.63 -11.32 11.30
N ASP A 183 -9.52 -11.32 12.63
CA ASP A 183 -10.67 -11.06 13.51
C ASP A 183 -11.20 -9.63 13.39
N GLN A 184 -10.33 -8.70 12.99
CA GLN A 184 -10.65 -7.28 12.76
C GLN A 184 -11.10 -6.96 11.34
N LEU A 185 -11.10 -7.92 10.41
CA LEU A 185 -11.57 -7.67 9.05
C LEU A 185 -13.06 -7.32 9.04
N PRO A 186 -13.47 -6.25 8.32
CA PRO A 186 -14.88 -5.93 8.17
C PRO A 186 -15.59 -7.01 7.35
N GLU A 187 -16.81 -7.36 7.74
CA GLU A 187 -17.68 -8.24 6.94
C GLU A 187 -18.14 -7.53 5.66
N LEU A 188 -18.11 -8.26 4.55
CA LEU A 188 -18.71 -7.84 3.31
C LEU A 188 -20.21 -8.14 3.38
N SER A 189 -21.00 -7.09 3.60
CA SER A 189 -22.46 -7.13 3.54
C SER A 189 -22.98 -7.39 2.12
#